data_AF-A0A1I2VM25-F1
#
_entry.id   AF-A0A1I2VM25-F1
#
_cell.length_a   1.000
_cell.length_b   1.000
_cell.length_c   1.000
_cell.angle_alpha   90.00
_cell.angle_beta   90.00
_cell.angle_gamma   90.00
#
_symmetry.space_group_name_H-M   'P 1'
#
loop_
_entity.id
_entity.type
_entity.pdbx_description
1 polymer ?
#
loop_
_entity_poly.entity_id
_entity_poly.type
_entity_poly.pdbx_seq_one_letter_code
_entity_poly.pdbx_strand_id
1 'polypeptide(L)'
;MFVELGLFVLGLALLVFGADRAVTSAGDLALFYGVSPFFIGVTLISVGTSVPEIVVAGIAAHEGRGGISVGSILGTRARLAAVSGCSMSASGANVRARWRLTRSRGW
;
A
#
# COMPACT_ATOMS: atom_id res chain seq x y z
N MET A 1 -21.62 -12.14 -17.59
CA MET A 1 -20.74 -10.98 -17.88
C MET A 1 -21.06 -9.74 -17.06
N PHE A 2 -22.31 -9.23 -17.06
CA PHE A 2 -22.66 -8.05 -16.27
C PHE A 2 -22.63 -8.29 -14.75
N VAL A 3 -22.95 -9.51 -14.32
CA VAL A 3 -22.91 -9.90 -12.90
C VAL A 3 -21.47 -9.96 -12.38
N GLU A 4 -20.53 -10.56 -13.12
CA GLU A 4 -19.12 -10.58 -12.69
C GLU A 4 -18.53 -9.16 -12.61
N LEU A 5 -18.86 -8.30 -13.57
CA LEU A 5 -18.43 -6.90 -13.56
C LEU A 5 -19.02 -6.15 -12.36
N GLY A 6 -20.30 -6.36 -12.06
CA GLY A 6 -20.95 -5.77 -10.88
C GLY A 6 -20.30 -6.21 -9.57
N LEU A 7 -20.00 -7.52 -9.44
CA LEU A 7 -19.31 -8.06 -8.27
C LEU A 7 -17.88 -7.53 -8.13
N PHE A 8 -17.16 -7.35 -9.25
CA PHE A 8 -15.82 -6.78 -9.24
C PHE A 8 -15.82 -5.33 -8.76
N VAL A 9 -16.70 -4.48 -9.30
CA VAL A 9 -16.81 -3.07 -8.91
C VAL A 9 -17.27 -2.94 -7.45
N LEU A 10 -18.24 -3.76 -7.03
CA LEU A 10 -18.72 -3.78 -5.65
C LEU A 10 -17.60 -4.21 -4.68
N GLY A 11 -16.85 -5.26 -5.03
CA GLY A 11 -15.71 -5.72 -4.23
C GLY A 11 -14.62 -4.65 -4.11
N LEU A 12 -14.30 -3.96 -5.20
CA LEU A 12 -13.36 -2.84 -5.19
C LEU A 12 -13.85 -1.70 -4.30
N ALA A 13 -15.12 -1.33 -4.39
CA ALA A 13 -15.72 -0.27 -3.58
C ALA A 13 -15.70 -0.61 -2.08
N LEU A 14 -16.08 -1.84 -1.71
CA LEU A 14 -16.00 -2.31 -0.34
C LEU A 14 -14.56 -2.33 0.18
N LEU A 15 -13.59 -2.73 -0.65
CA LEU A 15 -12.18 -2.77 -0.26
C LEU A 15 -11.67 -1.36 0.05
N VAL A 16 -11.94 -0.38 -0.81
CA VAL A 16 -11.51 1.02 -0.62
C VAL A 16 -12.16 1.62 0.62
N PHE A 17 -13.48 1.46 0.76
CA PHE A 17 -14.22 2.00 1.90
C PHE A 17 -13.80 1.34 3.22
N GLY A 18 -13.58 0.02 3.20
CA GLY A 18 -13.10 -0.74 4.35
C GLY A 18 -11.69 -0.35 4.76
N ALA A 19 -10.78 -0.17 3.79
CA ALA A 19 -9.41 0.23 4.05
C ALA A 19 -9.33 1.64 4.68
N ASP A 20 -10.09 2.60 4.16
CA ASP A 20 -10.15 3.97 4.69
C ASP A 20 -10.61 3.97 6.16
N ARG A 21 -11.73 3.30 6.44
CA ARG A 21 -12.28 3.15 7.79
C ARG A 21 -11.35 2.40 8.74
N ALA A 22 -10.67 1.36 8.26
CA ALA A 22 -9.73 0.60 9.07
C ALA A 22 -8.53 1.47 9.47
N VAL A 23 -8.00 2.29 8.55
CA VAL A 23 -6.87 3.19 8.81
C VAL A 23 -7.24 4.28 9.81
N THR A 24 -8.39 4.94 9.65
CA THR A 24 -8.85 5.97 10.60
C THR A 24 -9.05 5.40 12.00
N SER A 25 -9.70 4.23 12.09
CA SER A 25 -9.96 3.56 13.37
C SER A 25 -8.67 3.08 14.03
N ALA A 26 -7.69 2.61 13.25
CA ALA A 26 -6.37 2.24 13.76
C ALA A 26 -5.61 3.45 14.33
N GLY A 27 -5.78 4.64 13.74
CA GLY A 27 -5.25 5.89 14.28
C GLY A 27 -5.87 6.27 15.63
N ASP A 28 -7.19 6.14 15.77
CA ASP A 28 -7.91 6.42 17.02
C ASP A 28 -7.49 5.42 18.13
N LEU A 29 -7.32 4.14 17.77
CA LEU A 29 -6.79 3.12 18.68
C LEU A 29 -5.34 3.43 19.10
N ALA A 30 -4.51 3.94 18.20
CA ALA A 30 -3.14 4.37 18.52
C ALA A 30 -3.12 5.42 19.63
N LEU A 31 -3.99 6.43 19.50
CA LEU A 31 -4.13 7.51 20.47
C LEU A 31 -4.64 7.00 21.82
N PHE A 32 -5.56 6.04 21.81
CA PHE A 32 -6.07 5.42 23.04
C PHE A 32 -5.00 4.64 23.81
N TYR A 33 -4.15 3.88 23.10
CA TYR A 33 -3.07 3.10 23.71
C TYR A 33 -1.78 3.90 23.97
N GLY A 34 -1.75 5.21 23.66
CA GLY A 34 -0.57 6.06 23.83
C GLY A 34 0.58 5.71 22.89
N VAL A 35 0.31 4.96 21.81
CA VAL A 35 1.31 4.56 20.81
C VAL A 35 1.30 5.59 19.68
N SER A 36 2.48 5.94 19.17
CA SER A 36 2.58 6.87 18.04
C SER A 36 1.81 6.32 16.81
N PRO A 37 0.93 7.11 16.17
CA PRO A 37 0.23 6.72 14.94
C PRO A 37 1.18 6.23 13.85
N PHE A 38 2.43 6.73 13.85
CA PHE A 38 3.48 6.28 12.94
C PHE A 38 3.80 4.79 13.08
N PHE A 39 3.85 4.27 14.30
CA PHE A 39 4.19 2.88 14.55
C PHE A 39 3.13 1.92 13.97
N ILE A 40 1.85 2.26 14.17
CA ILE A 40 0.72 1.49 13.63
C ILE A 40 0.64 1.62 12.10
N GLY A 41 0.98 2.79 11.55
CA GLY A 41 1.14 2.99 10.11
C GLY A 41 2.19 2.08 9.47
N VAL A 42 3.38 2.02 10.06
CA VAL A 42 4.49 1.22 9.53
C VAL A 42 4.27 -0.28 9.73
N THR A 43 3.51 -0.69 10.75
CA THR A 43 3.30 -2.11 11.07
C THR A 43 1.97 -2.62 10.51
N LEU A 44 0.87 -2.26 11.16
CA LEU A 44 -0.46 -2.80 10.89
C LEU A 44 -0.95 -2.43 9.48
N ILE A 45 -0.80 -1.18 9.09
CA ILE A 45 -1.27 -0.69 7.78
C ILE A 45 -0.39 -1.25 6.67
N SER A 46 0.94 -1.27 6.85
CA SER A 46 1.86 -1.89 5.89
C SER A 46 1.53 -3.36 5.63
N VAL A 47 1.25 -4.15 6.68
CA VAL A 47 0.83 -5.55 6.52
C VAL A 47 -0.53 -5.64 5.84
N GLY A 48 -1.47 -4.76 6.19
CA GLY A 48 -2.81 -4.67 5.59
C GLY A 48 -2.80 -4.52 4.07
N THR A 49 -1.83 -3.79 3.51
CA THR A 49 -1.70 -3.60 2.05
C THR A 49 -1.31 -4.86 1.27
N SER A 50 -0.89 -5.94 1.96
CA SER A 50 -0.51 -7.22 1.35
C SER A 50 -1.56 -8.32 1.55
N VAL A 51 -2.60 -8.07 2.36
CA VAL A 51 -3.67 -9.03 2.66
C VAL A 51 -4.42 -9.47 1.41
N PRO A 52 -4.92 -8.58 0.52
CA PRO A 52 -5.67 -9.02 -0.65
C PRO A 52 -4.82 -9.88 -1.60
N GLU A 53 -3.52 -9.63 -1.69
CA GLU A 53 -2.58 -10.40 -2.51
C GLU A 53 -2.37 -11.81 -1.96
N ILE A 54 -2.25 -11.94 -0.65
CA ILE A 54 -2.15 -13.24 0.02
C ILE A 54 -3.43 -14.05 -0.21
N VAL A 55 -4.59 -13.39 -0.12
CA VAL A 55 -5.90 -14.02 -0.36
C VAL A 55 -6.01 -14.50 -1.81
N VAL A 56 -5.68 -13.66 -2.79
CA VAL A 56 -5.74 -14.03 -4.22
C VAL A 56 -4.74 -15.13 -4.54
N ALA A 57 -3.50 -15.05 -4.04
CA ALA A 57 -2.48 -16.07 -4.26
C ALA A 57 -2.87 -17.41 -3.62
N GLY A 58 -3.50 -17.38 -2.43
CA GLY A 58 -3.99 -18.56 -1.72
C GLY A 58 -5.18 -19.23 -2.42
N ILE A 59 -6.16 -18.46 -2.88
CA ILE A 59 -7.29 -18.98 -3.68
C ILE A 59 -6.76 -19.60 -4.97
N ALA A 60 -5.84 -18.92 -5.67
CA ALA A 60 -5.25 -19.44 -6.90
C ALA A 60 -4.43 -20.73 -6.69
N ALA A 61 -3.72 -20.83 -5.56
CA ALA A 61 -2.99 -22.05 -5.19
C ALA A 61 -3.95 -23.21 -4.88
N HIS A 62 -5.05 -22.93 -4.18
CA HIS A 62 -6.07 -23.92 -3.85
C HIS A 62 -6.82 -24.43 -5.09
N GLU A 63 -7.10 -23.56 -6.08
CA GLU A 63 -7.74 -23.95 -7.34
C GLU A 63 -6.80 -24.65 -8.34
N GLY A 64 -5.54 -24.91 -7.99
CA GLY A 64 -4.54 -25.50 -8.89
C GLY A 64 -4.12 -24.59 -10.04
N ARG A 65 -4.48 -23.29 -9.98
CA ARG A 65 -4.18 -22.28 -11.00
C ARG A 65 -2.85 -21.61 -10.71
N GLY A 66 -1.77 -22.40 -10.77
CA GLY A 66 -0.41 -21.95 -10.44
C GLY A 66 0.05 -20.71 -11.23
N GLY A 67 -0.42 -20.53 -12.47
CA GLY A 67 -0.11 -19.34 -13.27
C GLY A 67 -0.61 -18.03 -12.65
N ILE A 68 -1.80 -18.02 -12.04
CA ILE A 68 -2.36 -16.83 -11.37
C ILE A 68 -1.63 -16.60 -10.03
N SER A 69 -1.29 -17.66 -9.31
CA SER A 69 -0.53 -17.58 -8.06
C SER A 69 0.87 -16.97 -8.29
N VAL A 70 1.59 -17.44 -9.31
CA VAL A 70 2.90 -16.88 -9.72
C VAL A 70 2.77 -15.44 -10.19
N GLY A 71 1.75 -15.12 -10.99
CA GLY A 71 1.47 -13.75 -11.44
C GLY A 71 1.22 -12.79 -10.27
N SER A 72 0.55 -13.26 -9.23
CA SER A 72 0.28 -12.49 -8.00
C SER A 72 1.58 -12.18 -7.24
N ILE A 73 2.45 -13.18 -7.06
CA ILE A 73 3.74 -13.01 -6.36
C ILE A 73 4.67 -12.07 -7.12
N LEU A 74 4.74 -12.19 -8.45
CA LEU A 74 5.53 -11.31 -9.30
C LEU A 74 4.98 -9.88 -9.31
N GLY A 75 3.65 -9.73 -9.33
CA GLY A 75 2.97 -8.44 -9.27
C GLY A 75 3.32 -7.63 -8.03
N THR A 76 3.42 -8.28 -6.86
CA THR A 76 3.80 -7.60 -5.61
C THR A 76 5.22 -7.02 -5.69
N ARG A 77 6.16 -7.69 -6.37
CA ARG A 77 7.53 -7.17 -6.60
C ARG A 77 7.51 -5.93 -7.50
N ALA A 78 6.70 -5.96 -8.56
CA ALA A 78 6.53 -4.82 -9.45
C ALA A 78 5.89 -3.62 -8.71
N ARG A 79 4.88 -3.86 -7.86
CA ARG A 79 4.27 -2.81 -7.03
C ARG A 79 5.28 -2.18 -6.07
N LEU A 80 6.07 -2.99 -5.37
CA LEU A 80 7.08 -2.50 -4.43
C LEU A 80 8.14 -1.66 -5.15
N ALA A 81 8.58 -2.09 -6.34
CA ALA A 81 9.51 -1.34 -7.18
C ALA A 81 8.93 0.01 -7.63
N ALA A 82 7.65 0.04 -8.03
CA ALA A 82 6.96 1.27 -8.41
C ALA A 82 6.83 2.26 -7.24
N VAL A 83 6.38 1.80 -6.07
CA VAL A 83 6.27 2.62 -4.85
C VAL A 83 7.63 3.20 -4.44
N SER A 84 8.67 2.38 -4.49
CA SER A 84 10.04 2.79 -4.16
C SER A 84 10.56 3.83 -5.17
N GLY A 85 10.32 3.62 -6.46
CA GLY A 85 10.69 4.55 -7.52
C GLY A 85 10.00 5.91 -7.39
N CYS A 86 8.69 5.93 -7.10
CA CYS A 86 7.95 7.17 -6.84
C CYS A 86 8.50 7.92 -5.61
N SER A 87 8.82 7.20 -4.52
CA SER A 87 9.36 7.78 -3.30
C SER A 87 10.75 8.40 -3.52
N MET A 88 11.58 7.75 -4.34
CA MET A 88 12.93 8.22 -4.69
C MET A 88 12.88 9.46 -5.61
N SER A 89 11.93 9.51 -6.54
CA SER A 89 11.68 10.68 -7.39
C SER A 89 11.26 11.91 -6.56
N ALA A 90 10.32 11.72 -5.61
CA ALA A 90 9.87 12.78 -4.72
C ALA A 90 11.00 13.29 -3.80
N SER A 91 11.83 12.38 -3.27
CA SER A 91 12.96 12.74 -2.41
C SER A 91 14.07 13.47 -3.17
N GLY A 92 14.34 13.08 -4.43
CA GLY A 92 15.32 13.74 -5.30
C GLY A 92 14.95 15.18 -5.65
N ALA A 93 13.66 15.53 -5.69
CA ALA A 93 13.22 16.91 -5.83
C ALA A 93 13.48 17.74 -4.56
N ASN A 94 13.20 17.17 -3.39
CA ASN A 94 13.38 17.85 -2.10
C ASN A 94 14.87 18.07 -1.75
N VAL A 95 15.74 17.09 -2.05
CA VAL A 95 17.19 17.21 -1.84
C VAL A 95 17.80 18.28 -2.74
N ARG A 96 17.41 18.37 -4.02
CA ARG A 96 17.89 19.44 -4.92
C ARG A 96 17.39 20.83 -4.53
N ALA A 97 16.15 20.95 -4.06
CA ALA A 97 15.61 22.22 -3.57
C ALA A 97 16.35 22.71 -2.32
N ARG A 98 16.65 21.81 -1.38
CA ARG A 98 17.41 22.11 -0.16
C ARG A 98 18.85 22.51 -0.45
N TRP A 99 19.54 21.79 -1.33
CA TRP A 99 20.90 22.18 -1.77
C TRP A 99 20.94 23.55 -2.46
N ARG A 100 19.88 23.98 -3.17
CA ARG A 100 19.78 25.35 -3.72
C ARG A 100 19.70 26.41 -2.63
N LEU A 101 18.97 26.16 -1.55
CA LEU A 101 18.81 27.10 -0.44
C LEU A 101 20.09 27.21 0.41
N THR A 102 20.76 26.08 0.69
CA THR A 102 22.01 26.09 1.47
C THR A 102 23.20 26.70 0.71
N ARG A 103 23.18 26.68 -0.63
CA ARG A 103 24.21 27.33 -1.45
C ARG A 103 24.05 28.85 -1.56
N SER A 104 22.88 29.38 -1.21
CA SER A 104 22.62 30.85 -1.15
C SER A 104 23.02 31.50 0.19
N ARG A 105 23.35 30.68 1.19
CA ARG A 105 23.94 31.11 2.47
C ARG A 105 25.40 30.64 2.58
N GLY A 106 26.15 30.86 1.51
CA GLY A 106 27.61 30.95 1.59
C GLY A 106 27.99 32.32 2.15
N TRP A 107 29.07 32.32 2.92
CA TRP A 107 29.89 33.49 3.24
C TRP A 107 30.08 34.43 2.04
#